data_AF-A0A076LBA5-F1
#
_entry.id   AF-A0A076LBA5-F1
#
_cell.length_a   1.000
_cell.length_b   1.000
_cell.length_c   1.000
_cell.angle_alpha   90.00
_cell.angle_beta   90.00
_cell.angle_gamma   90.00
#
_symmetry.space_group_name_H-M   'P 1'
#
loop_
_entity.id
_entity.type
_entity.pdbx_description
1 polymer ?
#
loop_
_entity_poly.entity_id
_entity_poly.type
_entity_poly.pdbx_seq_one_letter_code
_entity_poly.pdbx_strand_id
1 'polypeptide(L)'
;MKDVEKIIKGIIKDMNPRFKKKTLKELLSEERPHIIINGKRHRIKRRELEFLKEIASEDLKIPIVLEVDSSLGGAIKVSGKEEVKVISKILGREIDIFSEKDVMYIYKPELKIVRRELPTTTQLIFKLSLFD
;
A
#
# COMPACT_ATOMS: atom_id res chain seq x y z
N MET A 1 -26.71 -11.82 -15.16
CA MET A 1 -25.27 -11.44 -15.17
C MET A 1 -25.00 -10.11 -14.47
N LYS A 2 -25.69 -9.01 -14.83
CA LYS A 2 -25.48 -7.68 -14.19
C LYS A 2 -25.70 -7.67 -12.67
N ASP A 3 -26.67 -8.43 -12.16
CA ASP A 3 -26.95 -8.47 -10.72
C ASP A 3 -25.84 -9.18 -9.92
N VAL A 4 -25.27 -10.24 -10.48
CA VAL A 4 -24.14 -10.98 -9.86
C VAL A 4 -22.90 -10.08 -9.77
N GLU A 5 -22.62 -9.33 -10.83
CA GLU A 5 -21.50 -8.39 -10.86
C GLU A 5 -21.66 -7.27 -9.82
N LYS A 6 -22.87 -6.71 -9.71
CA LYS A 6 -23.19 -5.70 -8.70
C LYS A 6 -23.00 -6.22 -7.28
N ILE A 7 -23.40 -7.47 -7.02
CA ILE A 7 -23.20 -8.13 -5.72
C ILE A 7 -21.70 -8.29 -5.42
N ILE A 8 -20.92 -8.81 -6.38
CA ILE A 8 -19.47 -9.00 -6.20
C ILE A 8 -18.77 -7.65 -5.95
N LYS A 9 -19.09 -6.61 -6.72
CA LYS A 9 -18.56 -5.24 -6.52
C LYS A 9 -18.90 -4.71 -5.12
N GLY A 10 -20.11 -4.96 -4.62
CA GLY A 10 -20.52 -4.63 -3.26
C GLY A 10 -19.67 -5.34 -2.19
N ILE A 11 -19.52 -6.67 -2.31
CA ILE A 11 -18.73 -7.48 -1.37
C ILE A 11 -17.28 -6.99 -1.30
N ILE A 12 -16.65 -6.75 -2.45
CA ILE A 12 -15.25 -6.30 -2.50
C ILE A 12 -15.08 -4.91 -1.89
N LYS A 13 -16.03 -4.00 -2.15
CA LYS A 13 -16.05 -2.68 -1.53
C LYS A 13 -16.14 -2.78 -0.01
N ASP A 14 -16.95 -3.70 0.51
CA ASP A 14 -17.12 -3.91 1.96
C ASP A 14 -15.91 -4.61 2.59
N MET A 15 -15.22 -5.48 1.84
CA MET A 15 -13.97 -6.13 2.26
C MET A 15 -12.80 -5.14 2.34
N ASN A 16 -12.77 -4.13 1.47
CA ASN A 16 -11.67 -3.18 1.43
C ASN A 16 -11.67 -2.27 2.67
N PRO A 17 -10.54 -2.17 3.38
CA PRO A 17 -10.45 -1.30 4.54
C PRO A 17 -10.55 0.15 4.12
N ARG A 18 -11.38 0.91 4.83
CA ARG A 18 -11.48 2.36 4.70
C ARG A 18 -10.51 3.01 5.65
N PHE A 19 -9.56 3.77 5.14
CA PHE A 19 -8.56 4.45 5.96
C PHE A 19 -8.40 5.91 5.53
N LYS A 20 -8.05 6.77 6.50
CA LYS A 20 -7.61 8.13 6.24
C LYS A 20 -6.09 8.15 6.22
N LYS A 21 -5.51 8.59 5.10
CA LYS A 21 -4.06 8.69 4.98
C LYS A 21 -3.52 9.87 5.79
N LYS A 22 -2.30 9.74 6.29
CA LYS A 22 -1.48 10.81 6.86
C LYS A 22 -0.13 10.82 6.16
N THR A 23 0.54 11.96 6.09
CA THR A 23 1.92 12.02 5.59
C THR A 23 2.89 11.38 6.58
N LEU A 24 4.04 10.97 6.09
CA LEU A 24 5.15 10.51 6.92
C LEU A 24 5.56 11.59 7.92
N LYS A 25 5.59 12.87 7.50
CA LYS A 25 5.83 14.03 8.35
C LYS A 25 4.90 14.10 9.56
N GLU A 26 3.59 14.00 9.31
CA GLU A 26 2.56 14.03 10.36
C GLU A 26 2.75 12.88 11.35
N LEU A 27 3.05 11.68 10.86
CA LEU A 27 3.23 10.51 11.71
C LEU A 27 4.54 10.53 12.50
N LEU A 28 5.60 11.15 11.99
CA LEU A 28 6.88 11.32 12.71
C LEU A 28 6.76 12.33 13.87
N SER A 29 5.93 13.36 13.74
CA SER A 29 5.71 14.35 14.79
C SER A 29 4.78 13.89 15.91
N GLU A 30 3.98 12.85 15.67
CA GLU A 30 3.13 12.25 16.72
C GLU A 30 3.95 11.48 17.76
N GLU A 31 3.68 11.69 19.05
CA GLU A 31 4.25 10.88 20.14
C GLU A 31 3.80 9.40 20.04
N ARG A 32 2.54 9.18 19.64
CA ARG A 32 1.94 7.84 19.49
C ARG A 32 1.32 7.72 18.09
N PRO A 33 2.16 7.48 17.06
CA PRO A 33 1.75 7.49 15.66
C PRO A 33 0.62 6.51 15.36
N HIS A 34 -0.41 6.98 14.66
CA HIS A 34 -1.56 6.16 14.33
C HIS A 34 -2.34 6.66 13.11
N ILE A 35 -3.06 5.74 12.48
CA ILE A 35 -4.06 6.04 11.44
C ILE A 35 -5.43 5.48 11.85
N ILE A 36 -6.48 5.97 11.21
CA ILE A 36 -7.83 5.44 11.38
C ILE A 36 -8.11 4.45 10.24
N ILE A 37 -8.43 3.20 10.58
CA ILE A 37 -8.85 2.15 9.65
C ILE A 37 -10.21 1.63 10.13
N ASN A 38 -11.21 1.62 9.26
CA ASN A 38 -12.59 1.21 9.56
C ASN A 38 -13.15 1.87 10.83
N GLY A 39 -12.85 3.15 11.02
CA GLY A 39 -13.28 3.94 12.19
C GLY A 39 -12.52 3.66 13.49
N LYS A 40 -11.55 2.73 13.49
CA LYS A 40 -10.75 2.39 14.67
C LYS A 40 -9.34 2.94 14.56
N ARG A 41 -8.71 3.20 15.72
CA ARG A 41 -7.31 3.64 15.80
C ARG A 41 -6.38 2.44 15.63
N HIS A 42 -5.49 2.51 14.63
CA HIS A 42 -4.43 1.54 14.40
C HIS A 42 -3.08 2.20 14.62
N ARG A 43 -2.30 1.68 15.57
CA ARG A 43 -0.96 2.18 15.86
C ARG A 43 -0.01 1.88 14.70
N ILE A 44 0.80 2.87 14.34
CA ILE A 44 1.91 2.72 13.41
C ILE A 44 3.20 2.50 14.20
N LYS A 45 4.05 1.55 13.78
CA LYS A 45 5.33 1.30 14.46
C LYS A 45 6.31 2.41 14.13
N ARG A 46 6.92 3.00 15.16
CA ARG A 46 7.91 4.08 15.03
C ARG A 46 9.09 3.68 14.14
N ARG A 47 9.62 2.46 14.33
CA ARG A 47 10.71 1.91 13.52
C ARG A 47 10.41 1.88 12.01
N GLU A 48 9.15 1.66 11.61
CA GLU A 48 8.75 1.66 10.20
C GLU A 48 8.76 3.08 9.63
N LEU A 49 8.36 4.08 10.43
CA LEU A 49 8.43 5.49 10.04
C LEU A 49 9.87 5.98 9.93
N GLU A 50 10.72 5.61 10.87
CA GLU A 50 12.15 5.94 10.85
C GLU A 50 12.84 5.32 9.63
N PHE A 51 12.57 4.06 9.33
CA PHE A 51 13.05 3.43 8.10
C PHE A 51 12.56 4.18 6.84
N LEU A 52 11.27 4.53 6.77
CA LEU A 52 10.71 5.26 5.63
C LEU A 52 11.34 6.65 5.47
N LYS A 53 11.67 7.34 6.57
CA LYS A 53 12.32 8.66 6.56
C LYS A 53 13.66 8.64 5.82
N GLU A 54 14.41 7.55 5.92
CA GLU A 54 15.71 7.41 5.27
C GLU A 54 15.63 7.20 3.75
N ILE A 55 14.46 6.78 3.23
CA ILE A 55 14.36 6.32 1.83
C ILE A 55 13.26 7.01 1.01
N ALA A 56 12.33 7.72 1.64
CA ALA A 56 11.19 8.36 0.99
C ALA A 56 11.03 9.83 1.40
N SER A 57 10.28 10.59 0.61
CA SER A 57 9.86 11.94 0.99
C SER A 57 8.97 11.94 2.24
N GLU A 58 9.07 12.98 3.07
CA GLU A 58 8.18 13.17 4.22
C GLU A 58 6.71 13.39 3.80
N ASP A 59 6.45 13.70 2.54
CA ASP A 59 5.08 13.83 1.98
C ASP A 59 4.44 12.48 1.61
N LEU A 60 5.19 11.36 1.70
CA LEU A 60 4.67 10.01 1.46
C LEU A 60 3.44 9.76 2.33
N LYS A 61 2.32 9.36 1.70
CA LYS A 61 1.05 9.14 2.41
C LYS A 61 0.89 7.69 2.85
N ILE A 62 0.78 7.49 4.16
CA ILE A 62 0.64 6.19 4.81
C ILE A 62 -0.86 5.90 5.07
N PRO A 63 -1.34 4.66 4.82
CA PRO A 63 -0.57 3.51 4.38
C PRO A 63 -0.25 3.54 2.88
N ILE A 64 0.90 2.94 2.53
CA ILE A 64 1.22 2.53 1.16
C ILE A 64 0.21 1.47 0.74
N VAL A 65 -0.44 1.69 -0.39
CA VAL A 65 -1.50 0.81 -0.87
C VAL A 65 -0.89 -0.28 -1.75
N LEU A 66 -1.18 -1.52 -1.38
CA LEU A 66 -0.81 -2.73 -2.11
C LEU A 66 -2.09 -3.26 -2.76
N GLU A 67 -2.27 -3.02 -4.04
CA GLU A 67 -3.50 -3.36 -4.75
C GLU A 67 -3.39 -4.76 -5.36
N VAL A 68 -4.21 -5.69 -4.91
CA VAL A 68 -4.31 -7.02 -5.52
C VAL A 68 -5.06 -6.89 -6.83
N ASP A 69 -4.35 -7.17 -7.92
CA ASP A 69 -4.90 -7.26 -9.26
C ASP A 69 -5.22 -8.72 -9.59
N SER A 70 -6.51 -9.04 -9.52
CA SER A 70 -7.02 -10.38 -9.83
C SER A 70 -6.91 -10.76 -11.31
N SER A 71 -6.78 -9.79 -12.23
CA SER A 71 -6.64 -10.07 -13.67
C SER A 71 -5.23 -10.50 -14.06
N LEU A 72 -4.23 -10.12 -13.27
CA LEU A 72 -2.82 -10.46 -13.51
C LEU A 72 -2.35 -11.59 -12.57
N GLY A 73 -3.13 -12.66 -12.47
CA GLY A 73 -2.76 -13.84 -11.66
C GLY A 73 -2.63 -13.57 -10.16
N GLY A 74 -3.28 -12.50 -9.66
CA GLY A 74 -3.15 -12.08 -8.27
C GLY A 74 -1.85 -11.33 -7.98
N ALA A 75 -1.26 -10.66 -8.98
CA ALA A 75 -0.18 -9.72 -8.79
C ALA A 75 -0.61 -8.58 -7.84
N ILE A 76 0.38 -7.97 -7.20
CA ILE A 76 0.19 -6.82 -6.32
C ILE A 76 0.77 -5.62 -7.05
N LYS A 77 -0.12 -4.73 -7.44
CA LYS A 77 0.20 -3.43 -8.02
C LYS A 77 0.54 -2.44 -6.92
N VAL A 78 1.69 -1.79 -7.08
CA VAL A 78 2.13 -0.64 -6.30
C VAL A 78 2.13 0.54 -7.24
N SER A 79 1.44 1.62 -6.86
CA SER A 79 1.31 2.83 -7.69
C SER A 79 1.82 4.05 -6.93
N GLY A 80 2.50 4.95 -7.64
CA GLY A 80 3.16 6.13 -7.11
C GLY A 80 4.68 5.98 -7.07
N LYS A 81 5.39 7.04 -7.47
CA LYS A 81 6.86 7.06 -7.57
C LYS A 81 7.55 6.75 -6.23
N GLU A 82 7.09 7.37 -5.15
CA GLU A 82 7.66 7.17 -3.81
C GLU A 82 7.30 5.78 -3.25
N GLU A 83 6.08 5.31 -3.48
CA GLU A 83 5.65 3.96 -3.11
C GLU A 83 6.49 2.90 -3.81
N VAL A 84 6.67 3.01 -5.14
CA VAL A 84 7.53 2.11 -5.93
C VAL A 84 8.97 2.17 -5.41
N LYS A 85 9.47 3.37 -5.08
CA LYS A 85 10.82 3.55 -4.52
C LYS A 85 11.03 2.75 -3.24
N VAL A 86 10.09 2.90 -2.29
CA VAL A 86 10.13 2.18 -1.01
C VAL A 86 10.11 0.67 -1.22
N ILE A 87 9.17 0.17 -2.03
CA ILE A 87 8.99 -1.27 -2.23
C ILE A 87 10.20 -1.88 -2.91
N SER A 88 10.77 -1.22 -3.92
CA SER A 88 11.96 -1.72 -4.60
C SER A 88 13.17 -1.78 -3.67
N LYS A 89 13.35 -0.77 -2.81
CA LYS A 89 14.44 -0.74 -1.82
C LYS A 89 14.34 -1.93 -0.84
N ILE A 90 13.13 -2.24 -0.36
CA ILE A 90 12.88 -3.41 0.50
C ILE A 90 13.20 -4.72 -0.22
N LEU A 91 12.87 -4.80 -1.51
CA LEU A 91 13.09 -6.01 -2.32
C LEU A 91 14.52 -6.12 -2.88
N GLY A 92 15.39 -5.15 -2.61
CA GLY A 92 16.74 -5.11 -3.18
C GLY A 92 16.74 -4.99 -4.71
N ARG A 93 15.69 -4.42 -5.31
CA ARG A 93 15.59 -4.20 -6.76
C ARG A 93 16.20 -2.86 -7.12
N GLU A 94 17.02 -2.86 -8.16
CA GLU A 94 17.44 -1.60 -8.78
C GLU A 94 16.22 -0.96 -9.45
N ILE A 95 16.04 0.32 -9.16
CA ILE A 95 15.08 1.16 -9.87
C ILE A 95 15.89 2.01 -10.81
N ASP A 96 15.51 2.02 -12.08
CA ASP A 96 15.95 3.07 -12.96
C ASP A 96 15.40 4.41 -12.42
N ILE A 97 16.27 5.25 -11.87
CA ILE A 97 15.92 6.57 -11.34
C ILE A 97 15.39 7.52 -12.44
N PHE A 98 15.64 7.20 -13.71
CA PHE A 98 15.11 7.89 -14.88
C PHE A 98 13.83 7.24 -15.42
N SER A 99 13.43 6.08 -14.89
CA SER A 99 12.16 5.45 -15.23
C SER A 99 11.02 6.26 -14.63
N GLU A 100 10.17 6.79 -15.50
CA GLU A 100 8.90 7.42 -15.14
C GLU A 100 7.84 6.43 -14.64
N LYS A 101 8.17 5.13 -14.54
CA LYS A 101 7.23 4.11 -14.08
C LYS A 101 6.84 4.37 -12.62
N ASP A 102 5.67 4.94 -12.48
CA ASP A 102 4.92 5.07 -11.25
C ASP A 102 4.21 3.77 -10.85
N VAL A 103 4.40 2.68 -11.61
CA VAL A 103 3.78 1.38 -11.32
C VAL A 103 4.82 0.26 -11.26
N MET A 104 4.73 -0.54 -10.20
CA MET A 104 5.45 -1.81 -10.05
C MET A 104 4.46 -2.93 -9.75
N TYR A 105 4.72 -4.12 -10.31
CA TYR A 105 4.04 -5.35 -9.92
C TYR A 105 4.99 -6.24 -9.12
N ILE A 106 4.49 -6.77 -8.01
CA ILE A 106 5.16 -7.76 -7.18
C ILE A 106 4.23 -8.96 -7.00
N TYR A 107 4.77 -10.13 -6.62
CA TYR A 107 3.98 -11.33 -6.40
C TYR A 107 3.96 -11.72 -4.92
N LYS A 108 3.26 -12.82 -4.60
CA LYS A 108 3.07 -13.29 -3.22
C LYS A 108 4.38 -13.47 -2.43
N PRO A 109 5.47 -14.02 -2.99
CA PRO A 109 6.75 -14.12 -2.27
C PRO A 109 7.28 -12.76 -1.84
N GLU A 110 7.28 -11.77 -2.73
CA GLU A 110 7.76 -10.42 -2.46
C GLU A 110 6.83 -9.66 -1.51
N LEU A 111 5.51 -9.83 -1.65
CA LEU A 111 4.53 -9.29 -0.71
C LEU A 111 4.84 -9.74 0.74
N LYS A 112 5.25 -11.00 0.92
CA LYS A 112 5.62 -11.53 2.24
C LYS A 112 6.83 -10.80 2.83
N ILE A 113 7.81 -10.45 1.99
CA ILE A 113 8.98 -9.67 2.39
C ILE A 113 8.55 -8.25 2.78
N VAL A 114 7.80 -7.57 1.90
CA VAL A 114 7.27 -6.21 2.15
C VAL A 114 6.49 -6.15 3.47
N ARG A 115 5.56 -7.08 3.70
CA ARG A 115 4.74 -7.07 4.91
C ARG A 115 5.50 -7.48 6.17
N ARG A 116 6.66 -8.11 6.04
CA ARG A 116 7.55 -8.36 7.18
C ARG A 116 8.23 -7.07 7.63
N GLU A 117 8.69 -6.26 6.68
CA GLU A 117 9.34 -4.98 6.94
C GLU A 117 8.35 -3.89 7.35
N LEU A 118 7.25 -3.75 6.61
CA LEU A 118 6.25 -2.68 6.76
C LEU A 118 4.83 -3.19 7.13
N PRO A 119 4.64 -3.95 8.22
CA PRO A 119 3.35 -4.51 8.58
C PRO A 119 2.29 -3.49 9.00
N THR A 120 2.66 -2.26 9.40
CA THR A 120 1.71 -1.23 9.86
C THR A 120 1.59 -0.03 8.93
N THR A 121 2.61 0.23 8.09
CA THR A 121 2.59 1.32 7.12
C THR A 121 2.13 0.92 5.72
N THR A 122 1.70 -0.33 5.52
CA THR A 122 1.11 -0.82 4.28
C THR A 122 -0.32 -1.32 4.48
N GLN A 123 -1.14 -1.24 3.44
CA GLN A 123 -2.49 -1.79 3.44
C GLN A 123 -2.78 -2.49 2.12
N LEU A 124 -3.26 -3.73 2.23
CA LEU A 124 -3.75 -4.49 1.08
C LEU A 124 -5.17 -4.04 0.74
N ILE A 125 -5.43 -3.78 -0.53
CA ILE A 125 -6.77 -3.57 -1.09
C ILE A 125 -6.98 -4.53 -2.26
N PHE A 126 -8.22 -4.92 -2.50
CA PHE A 126 -8.61 -5.74 -3.65
C PHE A 126 -9.28 -4.85 -4.68
N LYS A 127 -8.77 -4.85 -5.91
CA LYS A 127 -9.46 -4.25 -7.04
C LYS A 127 -9.93 -5.35 -7.96
N LEU A 128 -11.24 -5.36 -8.24
CA LEU A 128 -11.79 -6.21 -9.28
C LEU A 128 -11.68 -5.44 -10.59
N SER A 129 -10.80 -5.89 -11.47
CA SER A 129 -10.66 -5.38 -12.84
C SER A 129 -11.69 -5.97 -13.80
N LEU A 130 -12.74 -6.64 -13.30
CA LEU A 130 -13.89 -7.01 -14.12
C LEU A 130 -14.65 -5.73 -14.52
N PHE A 131 -14.33 -5.29 -15.73
CA PHE A 131 -15.03 -4.27 -16.53
C PHE A 131 -14.86 -2.84 -15.99
N ASP A 132 -13.72 -2.22 -16.31
CA ASP A 132 -13.67 -0.80 -16.65
C ASP A 132 -14.16 -0.62 -18.10
#